data_AF-K0JVR0-F1
#
_entry.id   AF-K0JVR0-F1
#
_cell.length_a   1.000
_cell.length_b   1.000
_cell.length_c   1.000
_cell.angle_alpha   90.00
_cell.angle_beta   90.00
_cell.angle_gamma   90.00
#
_symmetry.space_group_name_H-M   'P 1'
#
loop_
_entity.id
_entity.type
_entity.pdbx_description
1 polymer ?
#
loop_
_entity_poly.entity_id
_entity_poly.type
_entity_poly.pdbx_seq_one_letter_code
_entity_poly.pdbx_strand_id
1 'polypeptide(L)'
;MGRGPRPEDGVEPLLEQVFHHGSVVLGTDGCGMNWHLVVTGPHRGHLWYVTGEGALPFGAEFGTTTGESGFAGWVGHWSKGADWFV
;
A
#
# COMPACT_ATOMS: atom_id res chain seq x y z
N MET A 1 -33.31 2.40 20.68
CA MET A 1 -31.97 1.90 21.04
C MET A 1 -31.10 2.02 19.80
N GLY A 2 -30.22 3.03 19.73
CA GLY A 2 -29.28 3.18 18.62
C GLY A 2 -28.20 2.10 18.69
N ARG A 3 -27.81 1.54 17.53
CA ARG A 3 -26.72 0.56 17.44
C ARG A 3 -25.46 1.20 18.02
N GLY A 4 -24.82 0.52 18.98
CA GLY A 4 -23.53 0.96 19.52
C GLY A 4 -22.44 0.95 18.44
N PRO A 5 -21.31 1.64 18.67
CA PRO A 5 -20.22 1.69 17.71
C PRO A 5 -19.71 0.28 17.45
N ARG A 6 -19.48 0.01 16.19
CA ARG A 6 -19.00 -1.26 15.68
C ARG A 6 -17.47 -1.24 15.70
N PRO A 7 -16.80 -2.39 15.80
CA PRO A 7 -15.33 -2.45 15.78
C PRO A 7 -14.69 -1.70 14.60
N GLU A 8 -15.34 -1.71 13.43
CA GLU A 8 -14.91 -1.00 12.23
C GLU A 8 -14.95 0.54 12.36
N ASP A 9 -15.77 1.09 13.26
CA ASP A 9 -15.92 2.54 13.38
C ASP A 9 -14.66 3.23 13.97
N GLY A 10 -13.72 2.45 14.54
CA GLY A 10 -12.40 2.92 14.99
C GLY A 10 -11.26 2.75 13.98
N VAL A 11 -11.54 2.13 12.83
CA VAL A 11 -10.52 1.82 11.80
C VAL A 11 -10.29 3.02 10.88
N GLU A 12 -11.34 3.77 10.56
CA GLU A 12 -11.28 4.94 9.65
C GLU A 12 -10.20 5.97 10.04
N PRO A 13 -10.09 6.41 11.32
CA PRO A 13 -9.09 7.39 11.71
C PRO A 13 -7.65 6.86 11.66
N LEU A 14 -7.47 5.54 11.83
CA LEU A 14 -6.16 4.88 11.69
C LEU A 14 -5.78 4.77 10.22
N LEU A 15 -6.74 4.46 9.35
CA LEU A 15 -6.54 4.45 7.90
C LEU A 15 -6.14 5.83 7.39
N GLU A 16 -6.84 6.90 7.78
CA GLU A 16 -6.48 8.27 7.37
C GLU A 16 -5.02 8.62 7.70
N GLN A 17 -4.50 8.19 8.86
CA GLN A 17 -3.10 8.43 9.22
C GLN A 17 -2.13 7.71 8.28
N VAL A 18 -2.44 6.47 7.87
CA VAL A 18 -1.62 5.73 6.90
C VAL A 18 -1.68 6.38 5.52
N PHE A 19 -2.87 6.84 5.09
CA PHE A 19 -3.07 7.47 3.77
C PHE A 19 -2.47 8.86 3.65
N HIS A 20 -2.47 9.66 4.72
CA HIS A 20 -2.12 11.08 4.65
C HIS A 20 -0.82 11.45 5.37
N HIS A 21 -0.30 10.59 6.26
CA HIS A 21 0.89 10.87 7.03
C HIS A 21 2.00 9.83 6.80
N GLY A 22 3.16 10.31 6.35
CA GLY A 22 4.35 9.48 6.18
C GLY A 22 4.34 8.55 4.96
N SER A 23 3.28 8.59 4.16
CA SER A 23 3.21 7.93 2.86
C SER A 23 2.58 8.82 1.77
N VAL A 24 2.82 8.48 0.52
CA VAL A 24 2.18 9.08 -0.66
C VAL A 24 1.48 7.98 -1.44
N VAL A 25 0.18 8.16 -1.70
CA VAL A 25 -0.59 7.27 -2.57
C VAL A 25 -0.19 7.51 -4.03
N LEU A 26 0.31 6.48 -4.69
CA LEU A 26 0.77 6.55 -6.09
C LEU A 26 -0.34 6.23 -7.09
N GLY A 27 -1.33 5.44 -6.68
CA GLY A 27 -2.41 4.98 -7.54
C GLY A 27 -3.17 3.82 -6.93
N THR A 28 -4.22 3.38 -7.63
CA THR A 28 -5.07 2.27 -7.22
C THR A 28 -5.27 1.28 -8.36
N ASP A 29 -5.29 -0.01 -8.02
CA ASP A 29 -5.70 -1.09 -8.92
C ASP A 29 -7.21 -1.39 -8.81
N GLY A 30 -7.98 -0.53 -8.14
CA GLY A 30 -9.42 -0.66 -7.91
C GLY A 30 -9.78 -1.13 -6.50
N CYS A 31 -11.06 -1.03 -6.12
CA CYS A 31 -11.62 -1.55 -4.85
C CYS A 31 -10.84 -1.22 -3.56
N GLY A 32 -10.15 -0.07 -3.51
CA GLY A 32 -9.36 0.32 -2.33
C GLY A 32 -8.00 -0.37 -2.21
N MET A 33 -7.53 -0.99 -3.30
CA MET A 33 -6.18 -1.55 -3.39
C MET A 33 -5.23 -0.45 -3.87
N ASN A 34 -4.42 0.07 -2.95
CA ASN A 34 -3.62 1.28 -3.15
C ASN A 34 -2.13 0.98 -3.05
N TRP A 35 -1.35 1.62 -3.92
CA TRP A 35 0.10 1.64 -3.83
C TRP A 35 0.55 2.85 -3.01
N HIS A 36 1.32 2.60 -1.96
CA HIS A 36 1.86 3.62 -1.08
C HIS A 36 3.38 3.66 -1.16
N LEU A 37 3.94 4.83 -1.40
CA LEU A 37 5.35 5.12 -1.17
C LEU A 37 5.53 5.62 0.26
N VAL A 38 6.30 4.91 1.07
CA VAL A 38 6.66 5.38 2.42
C VAL A 38 7.72 6.48 2.30
N VAL A 39 7.44 7.68 2.84
CA VAL A 39 8.32 8.85 2.72
C VAL A 39 9.03 9.21 4.03
N THR A 40 8.64 8.62 5.15
CA THR A 40 9.26 8.84 6.47
C THR A 40 9.45 7.54 7.27
N GLY A 41 10.39 7.53 8.21
CA GLY A 41 10.61 6.40 9.13
C GLY A 41 11.49 5.28 8.57
N PRO A 42 11.60 4.13 9.27
CA PRO A 42 12.52 3.05 8.93
C PRO A 42 12.28 2.38 7.58
N HIS A 43 11.05 2.45 7.06
CA HIS A 43 10.69 1.88 5.76
C HIS A 43 10.70 2.91 4.62
N ARG A 44 11.26 4.11 4.85
CA ARG A 44 11.34 5.17 3.83
C ARG A 44 11.95 4.65 2.53
N GLY A 45 11.26 4.89 1.42
CA GLY A 45 11.67 4.44 0.09
C GLY A 45 11.05 3.11 -0.32
N HIS A 46 10.49 2.33 0.61
CA HIS A 46 9.74 1.12 0.29
C HIS A 46 8.34 1.45 -0.22
N LEU A 47 7.82 0.56 -1.05
CA LEU A 47 6.45 0.61 -1.52
C LEU A 47 5.64 -0.53 -0.93
N TRP A 48 4.39 -0.25 -0.63
CA TRP A 48 3.44 -1.19 -0.06
C TRP A 48 2.15 -1.18 -0.85
N TYR A 49 1.65 -2.37 -1.19
CA TYR A 49 0.31 -2.58 -1.67
C TYR A 49 -0.60 -2.76 -0.46
N VAL A 50 -1.51 -1.81 -0.24
CA VAL A 50 -2.42 -1.79 0.91
C VAL A 50 -3.83 -2.02 0.41
N THR A 51 -4.51 -3.00 0.99
CA THR A 51 -5.90 -3.35 0.69
C THR A 51 -6.72 -3.39 1.98
N GLY A 52 -8.03 -3.65 1.89
CA GLY A 52 -8.87 -3.84 3.08
C GLY A 52 -8.48 -5.07 3.92
N GLU A 53 -7.80 -6.03 3.31
CA GLU A 53 -7.44 -7.33 3.88
C GLU A 53 -6.01 -7.37 4.43
N GLY A 54 -5.13 -6.43 4.03
CA GLY A 54 -3.75 -6.42 4.50
C GLY A 54 -2.83 -5.47 3.75
N ALA A 55 -1.53 -5.67 3.97
CA ALA A 55 -0.48 -4.88 3.34
C ALA A 55 0.68 -5.78 2.91
N LEU A 56 1.17 -5.59 1.69
CA LEU A 56 2.22 -6.39 1.07
C LEU A 56 3.35 -5.50 0.55
N PRO A 57 4.62 -5.75 0.88
CA PRO A 57 5.73 -4.97 0.37
C PRO A 57 6.02 -5.28 -1.11
N PHE A 58 6.35 -4.26 -1.90
CA PHE A 58 6.86 -4.41 -3.25
C PHE A 58 8.36 -4.68 -3.24
N GLY A 59 8.80 -5.68 -4.00
CA GLY A 59 10.20 -6.05 -4.16
C GLY A 59 10.39 -7.57 -4.22
N ALA A 60 11.21 -8.03 -5.16
CA ALA A 60 11.53 -9.45 -5.34
C ALA A 60 12.14 -10.10 -4.09
N GLU A 61 12.90 -9.33 -3.31
CA GLU A 61 13.49 -9.80 -2.05
C GLU A 61 12.45 -10.14 -0.98
N PHE A 62 11.22 -9.61 -1.09
CA PHE A 62 10.12 -9.91 -0.19
C PHE A 62 9.26 -11.08 -0.69
N GLY A 63 9.56 -11.62 -1.88
CA GLY A 63 8.84 -12.75 -2.48
C GLY A 63 7.38 -12.47 -2.85
N THR A 64 6.96 -11.20 -2.83
CA THR A 64 5.57 -10.82 -3.11
C THR A 64 5.37 -10.42 -4.57
N THR A 65 6.36 -9.75 -5.15
CA THR A 65 6.34 -9.26 -6.53
C THR A 65 7.63 -9.64 -7.24
N THR A 66 7.73 -9.41 -8.55
CA THR A 66 8.96 -9.71 -9.33
C THR A 66 9.82 -8.49 -9.62
N GLY A 67 9.34 -7.28 -9.33
CA GLY A 67 10.07 -6.04 -9.53
C GLY A 67 11.22 -5.82 -8.54
N GLU A 68 12.19 -5.01 -8.96
CA GLU A 68 13.22 -4.46 -8.05
C GLU A 68 12.55 -3.54 -7.02
N SER A 69 12.99 -3.57 -5.78
CA SER A 69 12.46 -2.69 -4.74
C SER A 69 12.53 -1.20 -5.04
N GLY A 70 11.68 -0.45 -4.34
CA GLY A 70 11.68 1.01 -4.35
C GLY A 70 11.00 1.64 -5.56
N PHE A 71 10.94 2.97 -5.56
CA PHE A 71 10.09 3.72 -6.49
C PHE A 71 10.45 3.51 -7.96
N ALA A 72 11.75 3.49 -8.29
CA ALA A 72 12.19 3.30 -9.66
C ALA A 72 11.81 1.90 -10.19
N GLY A 73 12.00 0.86 -9.38
CA GLY A 73 11.59 -0.49 -9.75
C GLY A 73 10.08 -0.63 -9.89
N TRP A 74 9.31 0.04 -9.03
CA TRP A 74 7.85 0.06 -9.14
C TRP A 74 7.37 0.75 -10.41
N VAL A 75 7.89 1.94 -10.74
CA VAL A 75 7.57 2.62 -12.01
C VAL A 75 7.97 1.75 -13.20
N GLY A 76 9.13 1.09 -13.13
CA GLY A 76 9.60 0.16 -14.17
C GLY A 76 8.68 -1.04 -14.36
N HIS A 77 8.09 -1.57 -13.28
CA HIS A 77 7.14 -2.68 -13.33
C HIS A 77 5.78 -2.21 -13.86
N TRP A 78 5.25 -1.14 -13.28
CA TRP A 78 3.99 -0.50 -13.64
C TRP A 78 3.93 -0.14 -15.13
N SER A 79 4.96 0.54 -15.63
CA SER A 79 5.02 1.02 -17.02
C SER A 79 5.03 -0.10 -18.06
N LYS A 80 5.41 -1.32 -17.66
CA LYS A 80 5.38 -2.51 -18.53
C LYS A 80 4.01 -3.19 -18.54
N GLY A 81 3.10 -2.83 -17.64
CA GLY A 81 1.84 -3.53 -17.45
C GLY A 81 2.01 -5.00 -17.06
N ALA A 82 3.11 -5.33 -16.38
CA ALA A 82 3.39 -6.70 -15.95
C ALA A 82 2.55 -7.07 -14.72
N ASP A 83 2.21 -8.36 -14.58
CA ASP A 83 1.50 -8.86 -13.40
C ASP A 83 2.28 -8.53 -12.11
N TRP A 84 1.57 -8.04 -11.10
CA TRP A 84 2.18 -7.64 -9.83
C TRP A 84 2.69 -8.85 -9.04
N PHE A 85 1.94 -9.94 -9.07
CA PHE A 85 2.13 -11.11 -8.21
C PHE A 85 2.55 -12.33 -9.06
N VAL A 86 3.23 -13.27 -8.40
CA VAL A 86 3.66 -14.57 -8.95
C VAL A 86 3.04 -15.73 -8.18
#